data_AF-A0A6J3M6R8-F1
#
_entry.id   AF-A0A6J3M6R8-F1
#
_cell.length_a   1.000
_cell.length_b   1.000
_cell.length_c   1.000
_cell.angle_alpha   90.00
_cell.angle_beta   90.00
_cell.angle_gamma   90.00
#
_symmetry.space_group_name_H-M   'P 1'
#
loop_
_entity.id
_entity.type
_entity.pdbx_description
1 polymer ?
#
loop_
_entity_poly.entity_id
_entity_poly.type
_entity_poly.pdbx_seq_one_letter_code
_entity_poly.pdbx_strand_id
1 'polypeptide(L)'
;MTEKIYENMKSVLLKDDKADSQTQTRGAVFPMVMSIGWNPYYKNTVRSIEVHIMHDFETDFYESHMNVIILGFIRPEYDYVSKESLIDDIKTDIDVAGQSLSRPAYVKYRTEPFLLDFNDKSDVAS
;
A
#
# COMPACT_ATOMS: atom_id res chain seq x y z
N MET A 1 19.39 -3.11 -4.60
CA MET A 1 18.95 -1.73 -4.97
C MET A 1 17.67 -1.39 -4.22
N THR A 2 16.70 -2.31 -4.21
CA THR A 2 15.52 -2.38 -3.33
C THR A 2 15.81 -2.13 -1.85
N GLU A 3 16.79 -2.82 -1.25
CA GLU A 3 17.17 -2.59 0.17
C GLU A 3 17.52 -1.12 0.46
N LYS A 4 18.18 -0.43 -0.46
CA LYS A 4 18.56 0.97 -0.28
C LYS A 4 17.36 1.92 -0.36
N ILE A 5 16.32 1.54 -1.10
CA ILE A 5 15.04 2.25 -1.15
C ILE A 5 14.28 1.99 0.15
N TYR A 6 14.21 0.74 0.63
CA TYR A 6 13.60 0.42 1.93
C TYR A 6 14.32 1.07 3.10
N GLU A 7 15.65 1.13 3.10
CA GLU A 7 16.44 1.79 4.13
C GLU A 7 16.33 3.32 4.04
N ASN A 8 16.30 3.91 2.84
CA ASN A 8 16.00 5.34 2.69
C ASN A 8 14.58 5.66 3.14
N MET A 9 13.61 4.81 2.81
CA MET A 9 12.24 4.91 3.27
C MET A 9 12.19 4.80 4.79
N LYS A 10 12.70 3.74 5.40
CA LYS A 10 12.88 3.60 6.86
C LYS A 10 13.56 4.81 7.49
N SER A 11 14.61 5.38 6.88
CA SER A 11 15.28 6.57 7.40
C SER A 11 14.42 7.84 7.35
N VAL A 12 13.50 7.94 6.39
CA VAL A 12 12.45 8.97 6.33
C VAL A 12 11.27 8.58 7.23
N LEU A 13 11.05 7.28 7.48
CA LEU A 13 9.97 6.76 8.31
C LEU A 13 10.24 6.96 9.81
N LEU A 14 11.48 6.70 10.25
CA LEU A 14 11.94 6.64 11.64
C LEU A 14 12.53 7.96 12.16
N LYS A 15 12.73 8.97 11.30
CA LYS A 15 13.31 10.27 11.74
C LYS A 15 12.37 11.07 12.66
N ASP A 16 11.08 10.74 12.69
CA ASP A 16 10.07 11.44 13.49
C ASP A 16 9.63 10.65 14.75
N ASP A 17 10.19 9.46 15.00
CA ASP A 17 9.83 8.65 16.17
C ASP A 17 10.68 9.01 17.39
N LYS A 18 10.36 10.14 18.05
CA LYS A 18 10.54 10.19 19.50
C LYS A 18 9.45 9.32 20.13
N ALA A 19 9.86 8.17 20.64
CA ALA A 19 9.00 7.23 21.34
C ALA A 19 8.30 7.91 22.53
N ASP A 20 7.02 8.26 22.34
CA ASP A 20 6.11 8.58 23.42
C ASP A 20 5.30 7.32 23.71
N SER A 21 5.26 6.87 24.97
CA SER A 21 4.80 5.53 25.37
C SER A 21 3.27 5.36 25.34
N GLN A 22 2.58 6.01 24.39
CA GLN A 22 1.12 6.00 24.22
C GLN A 22 0.66 5.50 22.83
N THR A 23 1.53 4.87 22.04
CA THR A 23 1.29 4.51 20.64
C THR A 23 0.58 3.17 20.37
N GLN A 24 -0.14 2.58 21.34
CA GLN A 24 -0.89 1.34 21.07
C GLN A 24 -2.18 1.55 20.24
N THR A 25 -2.59 2.78 19.93
CA THR A 25 -3.91 3.07 19.33
C THR A 25 -3.89 3.90 18.06
N ARG A 26 -2.73 4.32 17.55
CA ARG A 26 -2.63 5.06 16.28
C ARG A 26 -2.03 4.13 15.25
N GLY A 27 -2.84 3.71 14.26
CA GLY A 27 -2.38 2.87 13.15
C GLY A 27 -1.15 3.43 12.43
N ALA A 28 -0.60 2.68 11.48
CA ALA A 28 0.60 3.07 10.75
C ALA A 28 0.32 3.33 9.26
N VAL A 29 1.05 4.28 8.69
CA VAL A 29 0.95 4.64 7.26
C VAL A 29 2.12 4.04 6.50
N PHE A 30 1.81 3.21 5.51
CA PHE A 30 2.79 2.53 4.66
C PHE A 30 2.53 2.84 3.18
N PRO A 31 3.57 2.79 2.33
CA PRO A 31 3.37 2.82 0.90
C PRO A 31 2.77 1.50 0.42
N MET A 32 2.10 1.54 -0.72
CA MET A 32 1.45 0.37 -1.31
C MET A 32 1.46 0.43 -2.83
N VAL A 33 1.26 -0.74 -3.44
CA VAL A 33 0.77 -0.88 -4.81
C VAL A 33 -0.61 -1.53 -4.77
N MET A 34 -1.44 -1.24 -5.77
CA MET A 34 -2.82 -1.74 -5.81
C MET A 34 -3.18 -2.18 -7.22
N SER A 35 -3.72 -3.39 -7.32
CA SER A 35 -4.34 -3.92 -8.53
C SER A 35 -5.84 -3.63 -8.50
N ILE A 36 -6.39 -3.18 -9.63
CA ILE A 36 -7.83 -3.01 -9.82
C ILE A 36 -8.21 -3.80 -11.06
N GLY A 37 -8.94 -4.90 -10.86
CA GLY A 37 -9.26 -5.84 -11.93
C GLY A 37 -10.72 -6.22 -11.98
N TRP A 38 -11.05 -7.13 -12.89
CA TRP A 38 -12.37 -7.76 -12.96
C TRP A 38 -12.32 -9.15 -12.36
N ASN A 39 -13.34 -9.52 -11.58
CA ASN A 39 -13.45 -10.90 -11.09
C ASN A 39 -14.13 -11.79 -12.16
N PRO A 40 -13.43 -12.72 -12.82
CA PRO A 40 -14.00 -13.51 -13.91
C PRO A 40 -14.98 -14.61 -13.43
N TYR A 41 -15.02 -14.91 -12.13
CA TYR A 41 -15.81 -16.03 -11.59
C TYR A 41 -17.26 -15.68 -11.28
N TYR A 42 -17.53 -14.41 -10.99
CA TYR A 42 -18.88 -13.92 -10.79
C TYR A 42 -19.27 -13.18 -12.05
N LYS A 43 -20.35 -13.59 -12.73
CA LYS A 43 -20.90 -12.96 -13.95
C LYS A 43 -21.40 -11.51 -13.74
N ASN A 44 -20.87 -10.80 -12.74
CA ASN A 44 -21.26 -9.47 -12.31
C ASN A 44 -20.18 -8.45 -12.65
N THR A 45 -20.61 -7.23 -12.93
CA THR A 45 -19.81 -6.08 -13.38
C THR A 45 -19.03 -5.38 -12.27
N VAL A 46 -18.54 -6.12 -11.27
CA VAL A 46 -17.87 -5.53 -10.09
C VAL A 46 -16.37 -5.71 -10.21
N ARG A 47 -15.64 -4.60 -10.02
CA ARG A 47 -14.18 -4.60 -9.99
C ARG A 47 -13.68 -5.12 -8.65
N SER A 48 -12.65 -5.96 -8.66
CA SER A 48 -11.87 -6.31 -7.47
C SER A 48 -10.78 -5.25 -7.23
N ILE A 49 -10.43 -5.06 -5.96
CA ILE A 49 -9.31 -4.23 -5.54
C ILE A 49 -8.44 -5.07 -4.63
N GLU A 50 -7.15 -5.15 -4.94
CA GLU A 50 -6.15 -5.88 -4.16
C GLU A 50 -4.99 -4.95 -3.85
N VAL A 51 -4.66 -4.81 -2.56
CA VAL A 51 -3.60 -3.90 -2.09
C VAL A 51 -2.44 -4.72 -1.56
N HIS A 52 -1.23 -4.45 -2.07
CA HIS A 52 0.01 -4.94 -1.49
C HIS A 52 0.70 -3.80 -0.74
N ILE A 53 0.67 -3.88 0.59
CA ILE A 53 1.39 -2.96 1.46
C ILE A 53 2.87 -3.29 1.40
N MET A 54 3.72 -2.30 1.14
CA MET A 54 5.18 -2.44 1.06
C MET A 54 5.81 -2.47 2.47
N HIS A 55 5.33 -3.40 3.31
CA HIS A 55 5.77 -3.62 4.68
C HIS A 55 5.57 -5.09 5.06
N ASP A 56 6.57 -5.68 5.70
CA ASP A 56 6.49 -7.05 6.22
C ASP A 56 5.79 -7.03 7.59
N PHE A 57 4.62 -7.66 7.67
CA PHE A 57 3.88 -7.83 8.93
C PHE A 57 4.22 -9.18 9.57
N GLU A 58 4.34 -9.21 10.90
CA GLU A 58 4.55 -10.46 11.65
C GLU A 58 3.28 -11.33 11.74
N THR A 59 2.10 -10.71 11.56
CA THR A 59 0.79 -11.36 11.69
C THR A 59 -0.19 -10.82 10.66
N ASP A 60 -1.18 -11.63 10.30
CA ASP A 60 -2.28 -11.22 9.43
C ASP A 60 -3.22 -10.22 10.13
N PHE A 61 -3.89 -9.38 9.34
CA PHE A 61 -4.78 -8.31 9.81
C PHE A 61 -6.17 -8.38 9.18
N TYR A 62 -6.69 -9.59 8.97
CA TYR A 62 -8.07 -9.79 8.49
C TYR A 62 -9.09 -9.00 9.34
N GLU A 63 -10.17 -8.56 8.70
CA GLU A 63 -11.24 -7.74 9.30
C GLU A 63 -10.79 -6.36 9.81
N SER A 64 -9.50 -6.01 9.68
CA SER A 64 -9.01 -4.67 10.01
C SER A 64 -9.42 -3.66 8.95
N HIS A 65 -9.76 -2.45 9.39
CA HIS A 65 -10.00 -1.34 8.47
C HIS A 65 -8.71 -0.82 7.85
N MET A 66 -8.77 -0.53 6.55
CA MET A 66 -7.67 0.06 5.80
C MET A 66 -8.15 1.33 5.08
N ASN A 67 -7.51 2.46 5.36
CA ASN A 67 -7.67 3.68 4.59
C ASN A 67 -6.58 3.76 3.53
N VAL A 68 -6.95 4.09 2.29
CA VAL A 68 -6.01 4.18 1.16
C VAL A 68 -6.15 5.51 0.43
N ILE A 69 -5.03 6.06 -0.05
CA ILE A 69 -5.00 7.20 -0.97
C ILE A 69 -4.25 6.77 -2.24
N ILE A 70 -4.93 6.86 -3.38
CA ILE A 70 -4.36 6.51 -4.68
C ILE A 70 -3.74 7.77 -5.28
N LEU A 71 -2.42 7.77 -5.48
CA LEU A 71 -1.68 8.96 -5.91
C LEU A 71 -1.19 8.90 -7.37
N GLY A 72 -1.26 7.74 -8.01
CA GLY A 72 -0.77 7.59 -9.38
C GLY A 72 -1.18 6.28 -10.01
N PHE A 73 -1.04 6.25 -11.34
CA PHE A 73 -1.26 5.08 -12.18
C PHE A 73 0.10 4.61 -12.72
N ILE A 74 0.38 3.31 -12.61
CA ILE A 74 1.64 2.71 -13.09
C ILE A 74 1.46 2.19 -14.51
N ARG A 75 0.52 1.27 -14.72
CA ARG A 75 0.27 0.59 -16.01
C ARG A 75 -1.11 -0.08 -16.03
N PRO A 76 -1.65 -0.43 -17.22
CA PRO A 76 -2.84 -1.26 -17.31
C PRO A 76 -2.54 -2.73 -16.93
N GLU A 77 -3.60 -3.53 -16.78
CA GLU A 77 -3.48 -4.99 -16.63
C GLU A 77 -2.85 -5.63 -17.88
N TYR A 78 -1.99 -6.62 -17.66
CA TYR A 78 -1.36 -7.40 -18.71
C TYR A 78 -1.74 -8.87 -18.61
N ASP A 79 -1.82 -9.53 -19.75
CA ASP A 79 -1.94 -10.98 -19.82
C ASP A 79 -0.55 -11.61 -19.65
N TYR A 80 -0.45 -12.55 -18.72
CA TYR A 80 0.82 -13.22 -18.40
C TYR A 80 0.85 -14.63 -18.97
N VAL A 81 1.92 -14.92 -19.71
CA VAL A 81 2.17 -16.26 -20.27
C VAL A 81 2.94 -17.16 -19.30
N SER A 82 3.51 -16.60 -18.22
CA SER A 82 4.18 -17.34 -17.15
C SER A 82 4.06 -16.65 -15.78
N LYS A 83 4.19 -17.45 -14.72
CA LYS A 83 4.19 -16.95 -13.34
C LYS A 83 5.38 -16.01 -13.09
N GLU A 84 6.51 -16.29 -13.69
CA GLU A 84 7.74 -15.51 -13.55
C GLU A 84 7.56 -14.10 -14.12
N SER A 85 6.92 -13.98 -15.29
CA SER A 85 6.62 -12.67 -15.89
C SER A 85 5.69 -11.82 -15.03
N LEU A 86 4.71 -12.45 -14.38
CA LEU A 86 3.84 -11.77 -13.41
C LEU A 86 4.63 -11.27 -12.19
N ILE A 87 5.49 -12.11 -11.62
CA ILE A 87 6.30 -11.75 -10.45
C ILE A 87 7.24 -10.59 -10.78
N ASP A 88 7.88 -10.62 -11.94
CA ASP A 88 8.85 -9.59 -12.33
C ASP A 88 8.17 -8.23 -12.58
N ASP A 89 6.97 -8.23 -13.16
CA ASP A 89 6.17 -7.01 -13.29
C ASP A 89 5.72 -6.47 -11.93
N ILE A 90 5.25 -7.33 -11.01
CA ILE A 90 4.88 -6.89 -9.65
C ILE A 90 6.07 -6.26 -8.93
N LYS A 91 7.27 -6.85 -9.03
CA LYS A 91 8.49 -6.25 -8.46
C LYS A 91 8.81 -4.90 -9.08
N THR A 92 8.62 -4.78 -10.40
CA THR A 92 8.79 -3.52 -11.11
C THR A 92 7.80 -2.47 -10.63
N ASP A 93 6.53 -2.83 -10.41
CA ASP A 93 5.50 -1.93 -9.89
C ASP A 93 5.85 -1.43 -8.48
N ILE A 94 6.37 -2.31 -7.61
CA ILE A 94 6.84 -1.95 -6.26
C ILE A 94 8.01 -0.95 -6.35
N ASP A 95 9.00 -1.21 -7.21
CA ASP A 95 10.14 -0.32 -7.40
C ASP A 95 9.72 1.06 -7.95
N VAL A 96 8.81 1.08 -8.93
CA VAL A 96 8.26 2.32 -9.51
C VAL A 96 7.46 3.09 -8.47
N ALA A 97 6.63 2.42 -7.66
CA ALA A 97 5.87 3.06 -6.59
C ALA A 97 6.79 3.66 -5.53
N GLY A 98 7.78 2.90 -5.05
CA GLY A 98 8.75 3.38 -4.07
C GLY A 98 9.51 4.63 -4.54
N GLN A 99 10.00 4.61 -5.79
CA GLN A 99 10.66 5.77 -6.38
C GLN A 99 9.70 6.96 -6.55
N SER A 100 8.49 6.71 -7.04
CA SER A 100 7.49 7.74 -7.30
C SER A 100 7.03 8.44 -6.03
N LEU A 101 6.78 7.67 -4.97
CA LEU A 101 6.32 8.15 -3.67
C LEU A 101 7.42 8.88 -2.89
N SER A 102 8.70 8.64 -3.21
CA SER A 102 9.82 9.37 -2.60
C SER A 102 9.93 10.85 -3.02
N ARG A 103 9.18 11.26 -4.06
CA ARG A 103 9.20 12.65 -4.55
C ARG A 103 8.43 13.57 -3.59
N PRO A 104 8.90 14.81 -3.34
CA PRO A 104 8.27 15.72 -2.35
C PRO A 104 6.77 15.97 -2.55
N ALA A 105 6.31 16.00 -3.80
CA ALA A 105 4.90 16.18 -4.13
C ALA A 105 3.99 15.04 -3.62
N TYR A 106 4.57 13.85 -3.38
CA TYR A 106 3.87 12.65 -2.93
C TYR A 106 4.12 12.37 -1.45
N VAL A 107 5.35 12.54 -0.97
CA VAL A 107 5.73 12.30 0.44
C VAL A 107 4.82 13.02 1.42
N LYS A 108 4.38 14.25 1.09
CA LYS A 108 3.48 15.04 1.95
C LYS A 108 2.18 14.32 2.32
N TYR A 109 1.70 13.39 1.49
CA TYR A 109 0.44 12.69 1.76
C TYR A 109 0.56 11.65 2.89
N ARG A 110 1.79 11.32 3.33
CA ARG A 110 2.00 10.38 4.44
C ARG A 110 1.43 10.90 5.76
N THR A 111 1.33 12.21 5.91
CA THR A 111 0.78 12.85 7.11
C THR A 111 -0.69 13.24 6.95
N GLU A 112 -1.38 12.73 5.92
CA GLU A 112 -2.81 13.01 5.75
C GLU A 112 -3.61 12.43 6.94
N PRO A 113 -4.37 13.27 7.67
CA PRO A 113 -5.12 12.82 8.83
C PRO A 113 -6.11 11.69 8.52
N PHE A 114 -6.69 11.69 7.30
CA PHE A 114 -7.59 10.64 6.83
C PHE A 114 -6.98 9.22 6.95
N LEU A 115 -5.67 9.06 6.72
CA LEU A 115 -5.03 7.75 6.78
C LEU A 115 -4.99 7.14 8.19
N LEU A 116 -5.22 7.96 9.23
CA LEU A 116 -5.23 7.54 10.63
C LEU A 116 -6.62 7.68 11.28
N ASP A 117 -7.62 8.11 10.52
CA ASP A 117 -8.99 8.30 11.00
C ASP A 117 -9.85 7.06 10.75
N PHE A 118 -10.08 6.28 11.81
CA PHE A 118 -10.90 5.08 11.80
C PHE A 118 -12.22 5.25 12.57
N ASN A 119 -12.58 6.48 12.94
CA ASN A 119 -13.82 6.73 13.69
C ASN A 119 -15.04 6.32 12.84
N ASP A 120 -16.04 5.74 13.52
CA ASP A 120 -17.33 5.36 12.93
C ASP A 120 -17.26 4.34 11.78
N LYS A 121 -16.16 3.59 11.67
CA LYS A 121 -16.04 2.45 10.75
C LYS A 121 -16.43 1.17 11.50
N SER A 122 -17.70 0.78 11.41
CA SER A 122 -18.20 -0.50 11.95
C SER A 122 -18.40 -1.57 10.88
N ASP A 123 -18.49 -1.15 9.62
CA ASP A 123 -18.87 -2.02 8.52
C ASP A 123 -17.63 -2.58 7.84
N VAL A 124 -17.43 -3.90 7.96
CA VAL A 124 -16.41 -4.60 7.17
C VAL A 124 -16.78 -4.52 5.69
N ALA A 125 -15.81 -4.16 4.85
CA ALA A 125 -16.01 -4.19 3.41
C ALA A 125 -16.34 -5.64 2.98
N SER A 126 -17.53 -5.84 2.41
CA SER A 126 -18.05 -7.12 1.91
C SER A 126 -17.56 -7.43 0.50
#